data_AF-A0A1P8WWT5-F1
#
_entry.id   AF-A0A1P8WWT5-F1
#
_cell.length_a   1.000
_cell.length_b   1.000
_cell.length_c   1.000
_cell.angle_alpha   90.00
_cell.angle_beta   90.00
_cell.angle_gamma   90.00
#
_symmetry.space_group_name_H-M   'P 1'
#
loop_
_entity.id
_entity.type
_entity.pdbx_description
1 polymer ?
#
loop_
_entity_poly.entity_id
_entity_poly.type
_entity_poly.pdbx_seq_one_letter_code
_entity_poly.pdbx_strand_id
1 'polypeptide(L)'
;MKWSPIIAGILTLATPGSAIAKDLDLASECVRVHQVYPRLMLASMMEGDVNCGDPDSGEFISCYAGETPAEKVARERRLAIRQHQEAGYKVASEACDAWEASKADGDAETLRKALADARATDSWRPEP
;
A
#
# COMPACT_ATOMS: atom_id res chain seq x y z
N MET A 1 15.58 56.45 -41.35
CA MET A 1 15.85 55.58 -40.17
C MET A 1 14.59 54.75 -39.94
N LYS A 2 14.63 53.44 -40.21
CA LYS A 2 13.46 52.56 -40.20
C LYS A 2 13.84 51.33 -39.36
N TRP A 3 13.26 51.22 -38.16
CA TRP A 3 13.47 50.09 -37.25
C TRP A 3 12.32 49.11 -37.44
N SER A 4 12.63 47.87 -37.77
CA SER A 4 11.69 46.74 -37.73
C SER A 4 12.13 45.81 -36.61
N PRO A 5 11.27 45.46 -35.64
CA PRO A 5 11.60 44.45 -34.64
C PRO A 5 11.38 43.07 -35.25
N ILE A 6 12.42 42.24 -35.20
CA ILE A 6 12.32 40.81 -35.44
C ILE A 6 11.54 40.22 -34.26
N ILE A 7 10.32 39.76 -34.53
CA ILE A 7 9.55 38.95 -33.60
C ILE A 7 10.22 37.58 -33.56
N ALA A 8 11.10 37.38 -32.58
CA ALA A 8 11.59 36.06 -32.22
C ALA A 8 10.44 35.31 -31.54
N GLY A 9 9.75 34.47 -32.32
CA GLY A 9 8.81 33.49 -31.80
C GLY A 9 9.55 32.54 -30.86
N ILE A 10 9.28 32.66 -29.56
CA ILE A 10 9.69 31.69 -28.56
C ILE A 10 8.87 30.42 -28.84
N LEU A 11 9.49 29.43 -29.49
CA LEU A 11 9.05 28.05 -29.39
C LEU A 11 9.28 27.61 -27.94
N THR A 12 8.22 27.57 -27.14
CA THR A 12 8.19 26.84 -25.88
C THR A 12 8.29 25.35 -26.18
N LEU A 13 9.50 24.80 -26.14
CA LEU A 13 9.71 23.36 -26.02
C LEU A 13 9.06 22.90 -24.71
N ALA A 14 7.96 22.16 -24.81
CA ALA A 14 7.39 21.43 -23.69
C ALA A 14 8.44 20.41 -23.21
N THR A 15 9.03 20.67 -22.05
CA THR A 15 10.06 19.81 -21.46
C THR A 15 9.43 18.47 -21.05
N PRO A 16 9.89 17.32 -21.56
CA PRO A 16 9.33 16.00 -21.24
C PRO A 16 9.60 15.53 -19.79
N GLY A 17 10.19 16.37 -18.93
CA GLY A 17 10.61 15.99 -17.58
C GLY A 17 9.47 15.75 -16.57
N SER A 18 8.24 16.20 -16.85
CA SER A 18 7.13 16.14 -15.88
C SER A 18 6.44 14.77 -15.82
N ALA A 19 6.32 14.06 -16.95
CA ALA A 19 5.71 12.72 -16.98
C ALA A 19 6.66 11.68 -16.37
N ILE A 20 7.92 11.70 -16.77
CA ILE A 20 8.95 10.76 -16.29
C ILE A 20 9.14 10.86 -14.76
N ALA A 21 9.13 12.08 -14.19
CA ALA A 21 9.26 12.26 -12.75
C ALA A 21 8.06 11.69 -11.96
N LYS A 22 6.84 11.80 -12.50
CA LYS A 22 5.62 11.24 -11.88
C LYS A 22 5.61 9.71 -11.94
N ASP A 23 6.13 9.13 -13.01
CA ASP A 23 6.20 7.68 -13.16
C ASP A 23 7.28 7.07 -12.26
N LEU A 24 8.39 7.77 -12.05
CA LEU A 24 9.42 7.37 -11.07
C LEU A 24 8.88 7.38 -9.63
N ASP A 25 8.03 8.35 -9.29
CA ASP A 25 7.36 8.42 -7.99
C ASP A 25 6.43 7.22 -7.77
N LEU A 26 5.61 6.89 -8.78
CA LEU A 26 4.73 5.71 -8.75
C LEU A 26 5.49 4.38 -8.64
N ALA A 27 6.56 4.21 -9.40
CA ALA A 27 7.40 3.02 -9.32
C ALA A 27 8.00 2.85 -7.92
N SER A 28 8.47 3.95 -7.29
CA SER A 28 9.03 3.89 -5.94
C SER A 28 7.97 3.52 -4.88
N GLU A 29 6.75 4.02 -5.03
CA GLU A 29 5.64 3.63 -4.16
C GLU A 29 5.26 2.16 -4.33
N CYS A 30 5.30 1.62 -5.55
CA CYS A 30 5.05 0.21 -5.78
C CYS A 30 6.09 -0.69 -5.12
N VAL A 31 7.37 -0.32 -5.16
CA VAL A 31 8.43 -1.01 -4.39
C VAL A 31 8.10 -1.00 -2.90
N ARG A 32 7.64 0.13 -2.35
CA ARG A 32 7.23 0.23 -0.94
C ARG A 32 6.05 -0.69 -0.64
N VAL A 33 5.00 -0.67 -1.46
CA VAL A 33 3.81 -1.50 -1.27
C VAL A 33 4.15 -2.99 -1.29
N HIS A 34 4.94 -3.44 -2.27
CA HIS A 34 5.38 -4.84 -2.38
C HIS A 34 6.25 -5.30 -1.20
N GLN A 35 6.91 -4.36 -0.50
CA GLN A 35 7.63 -4.66 0.73
C GLN A 35 6.74 -4.63 1.98
N VAL A 36 5.70 -3.79 2.01
CA VAL A 36 4.84 -3.61 3.18
C VAL A 36 3.75 -4.67 3.24
N TYR A 37 3.07 -4.95 2.11
CA TYR A 37 1.93 -5.87 2.07
C TYR A 37 2.25 -7.27 2.64
N PRO A 38 3.34 -7.96 2.26
CA PRO A 38 3.65 -9.27 2.82
C PRO A 38 3.90 -9.25 4.34
N ARG A 39 4.43 -8.14 4.86
CA ARG A 39 4.67 -7.97 6.30
C ARG A 39 3.36 -7.76 7.06
N LEU A 40 2.41 -7.04 6.47
CA LEU A 40 1.07 -6.86 7.05
C LEU A 40 0.30 -8.19 7.06
N MET A 41 0.33 -8.93 5.95
CA MET A 41 -0.27 -10.28 5.89
C MET A 41 0.30 -11.19 6.98
N LEU A 42 1.63 -11.24 7.13
CA LEU A 42 2.27 -12.02 8.19
C LEU A 42 1.85 -11.55 9.59
N ALA A 43 1.80 -10.24 9.82
CA ALA A 43 1.39 -9.68 11.11
C ALA A 43 -0.08 -10.01 11.43
N SER A 44 -0.99 -9.95 10.46
CA SER A 44 -2.38 -10.37 10.64
C SER A 44 -2.48 -11.86 10.99
N MET A 45 -1.72 -12.71 10.29
CA MET A 45 -1.68 -14.15 10.59
C MET A 45 -1.17 -14.42 12.00
N MET A 46 -0.14 -13.70 12.44
CA MET A 46 0.49 -13.84 13.75
C MET A 46 -0.29 -13.24 14.92
N GLU A 47 -1.34 -12.46 14.68
CA GLU A 47 -2.24 -11.94 15.74
C GLU A 47 -3.62 -12.64 15.71
N GLY A 48 -3.90 -13.41 14.64
CA GLY A 48 -5.06 -14.27 14.45
C GLY A 48 -5.02 -15.52 15.34
N ASP A 49 -5.80 -16.56 15.04
CA ASP A 49 -5.73 -17.80 15.84
C ASP A 49 -4.54 -18.66 15.37
N VAL A 50 -3.47 -18.65 16.16
CA VAL A 50 -2.21 -19.32 15.84
C VAL A 50 -2.11 -20.62 16.63
N ASN A 51 -1.77 -21.72 15.95
CA ASN A 51 -1.53 -23.01 16.62
C ASN A 51 -0.10 -23.06 17.19
N CYS A 52 0.02 -23.15 18.51
CA CYS A 52 1.25 -23.41 19.26
C CYS A 52 1.34 -24.86 19.76
N GLY A 53 0.42 -25.72 19.34
CA GLY A 53 0.47 -27.15 19.61
C GLY A 53 1.62 -27.83 18.89
N ASP A 54 1.99 -29.01 19.36
CA ASP A 54 2.96 -29.86 18.67
C ASP A 54 2.46 -30.16 17.24
N PRO A 55 3.23 -29.79 16.18
CA PRO A 55 2.85 -30.04 14.79
C PRO A 55 2.52 -31.51 14.50
N ASP A 56 3.13 -32.45 15.23
CA ASP A 56 2.99 -33.89 14.99
C ASP A 56 1.79 -34.50 15.73
N SER A 57 1.18 -33.77 16.66
CA SER A 57 0.05 -34.25 17.46
C SER A 57 -1.31 -34.11 16.76
N GLY A 58 -1.42 -33.20 15.79
CA GLY A 58 -2.69 -32.82 15.17
C GLY A 58 -3.64 -32.04 16.08
N GLU A 59 -3.25 -31.76 17.33
CA GLU A 59 -4.02 -30.96 18.26
C GLU A 59 -3.84 -29.47 17.96
N PHE A 60 -4.96 -28.73 17.97
CA PHE A 60 -4.91 -27.27 17.94
C PHE A 60 -4.83 -26.72 19.35
N ILE A 61 -3.68 -26.13 19.71
CA ILE A 61 -3.49 -25.40 20.95
C ILE A 61 -3.29 -23.94 20.58
N SER A 62 -4.25 -23.08 20.92
CA SER A 62 -4.12 -21.65 20.64
C SER A 62 -2.90 -21.08 21.39
N CYS A 63 -2.06 -20.33 20.68
CA CYS A 63 -0.94 -19.60 21.26
C CYS A 63 -1.36 -18.58 22.33
N TYR A 64 -2.65 -18.24 22.37
CA TYR A 64 -3.25 -17.29 23.29
C TYR A 64 -4.01 -17.95 24.42
N ALA A 65 -3.84 -19.27 24.59
CA ALA A 65 -4.40 -19.99 25.72
C ALA A 65 -3.89 -19.37 27.03
N GLY A 66 -4.81 -18.86 27.85
CA GLY A 66 -4.50 -18.22 29.12
C GLY A 66 -4.40 -16.69 29.09
N GLU A 67 -4.66 -16.03 27.95
CA GLU A 67 -4.82 -14.57 27.91
C GLU A 67 -5.91 -14.11 28.90
N THR A 68 -5.62 -13.04 29.64
CA THR A 68 -6.63 -12.30 30.38
C THR A 68 -7.62 -11.62 29.43
N PRO A 69 -8.83 -11.26 29.89
CA PRO A 69 -9.78 -10.54 29.05
C PRO A 69 -9.23 -9.24 28.46
N ALA A 70 -8.38 -8.51 29.21
CA ALA A 70 -7.77 -7.28 28.73
C ALA A 70 -6.73 -7.52 27.63
N GLU A 71 -5.93 -8.56 27.75
CA GLU A 71 -4.95 -8.96 26.72
C GLU A 71 -5.65 -9.39 25.43
N LYS A 72 -6.71 -10.20 25.56
CA LYS A 72 -7.54 -10.62 24.43
C LYS A 72 -8.11 -9.43 23.67
N VAL A 73 -8.73 -8.47 24.36
CA VAL A 73 -9.28 -7.24 23.74
C VAL A 73 -8.18 -6.43 23.05
N ALA A 74 -7.02 -6.29 23.69
CA ALA A 74 -5.90 -5.56 23.10
C ALA A 74 -5.38 -6.26 21.83
N ARG A 75 -5.30 -7.59 21.82
CA ARG A 75 -4.92 -8.38 20.64
C ARG A 75 -5.94 -8.30 19.52
N GLU A 76 -7.22 -8.52 19.82
CA GLU A 76 -8.30 -8.40 18.82
C GLU A 76 -8.32 -7.01 18.18
N ARG A 77 -8.07 -5.96 18.97
CA ARG A 77 -7.92 -4.60 18.45
C ARG A 77 -6.72 -4.45 17.51
N ARG A 78 -5.55 -5.00 17.86
CA ARG A 78 -4.38 -4.99 16.98
C ARG A 78 -4.65 -5.78 15.70
N LEU A 79 -5.25 -6.96 15.80
CA LEU A 79 -5.63 -7.80 14.68
C LEU A 79 -6.56 -7.06 13.71
N ALA A 80 -7.60 -6.39 14.21
CA ALA A 80 -8.50 -5.59 13.39
C ALA A 80 -7.76 -4.48 12.61
N ILE A 81 -6.81 -3.80 13.27
CA ILE A 81 -5.97 -2.79 12.61
C ILE A 81 -5.12 -3.42 11.51
N ARG A 82 -4.47 -4.56 11.78
CA ARG A 82 -3.62 -5.25 10.80
C ARG A 82 -4.41 -5.76 9.60
N GLN A 83 -5.57 -6.36 9.83
CA GLN A 83 -6.45 -6.83 8.76
C GLN A 83 -6.96 -5.67 7.89
N HIS A 84 -7.30 -4.53 8.49
CA HIS A 84 -7.71 -3.35 7.74
C HIS A 84 -6.58 -2.79 6.88
N GLN A 85 -5.37 -2.70 7.44
CA GLN A 85 -4.17 -2.28 6.72
C GLN A 85 -3.82 -3.26 5.59
N GLU A 86 -3.81 -4.56 5.88
CA GLU A 86 -3.55 -5.61 4.90
C GLU A 86 -4.50 -5.52 3.72
N ALA A 87 -5.81 -5.35 3.96
CA ALA A 87 -6.80 -5.23 2.89
C ALA A 87 -6.53 -4.02 1.98
N GLY A 88 -6.19 -2.86 2.54
CA GLY A 88 -5.86 -1.67 1.76
C GLY A 88 -4.57 -1.84 0.94
N TYR A 89 -3.52 -2.40 1.56
CA TYR A 89 -2.24 -2.63 0.90
C TYR A 89 -2.29 -3.76 -0.14
N LYS A 90 -3.18 -4.74 0.01
CA LYS A 90 -3.42 -5.77 -1.01
C LYS A 90 -3.93 -5.15 -2.31
N VAL A 91 -4.94 -4.28 -2.22
CA VAL A 91 -5.50 -3.59 -3.39
C VAL A 91 -4.45 -2.71 -4.06
N ALA A 92 -3.63 -2.00 -3.28
CA ALA A 92 -2.51 -1.23 -3.83
C ALA A 92 -1.46 -2.12 -4.50
N SER A 93 -1.17 -3.31 -3.97
CA SER A 93 -0.24 -4.27 -4.58
C SER A 93 -0.77 -4.76 -5.93
N GLU A 94 -2.05 -5.14 -6.00
CA GLU A 94 -2.70 -5.58 -7.24
C GLU A 94 -2.73 -4.44 -8.29
N ALA A 95 -2.95 -3.20 -7.87
CA ALA A 95 -2.90 -2.03 -8.76
C ALA A 95 -1.48 -1.74 -9.26
N CYS A 96 -0.46 -1.97 -8.43
CA CYS A 96 0.94 -1.88 -8.83
C CYS A 96 1.28 -2.92 -9.90
N ASP A 97 0.90 -4.18 -9.70
CA ASP A 97 1.11 -5.24 -10.70
C ASP A 97 0.42 -4.91 -12.04
N ALA A 98 -0.82 -4.41 -12.00
CA ALA A 98 -1.56 -4.01 -13.19
C ALA A 98 -0.89 -2.85 -13.94
N TRP A 99 -0.50 -1.78 -13.22
CA TRP A 99 0.19 -0.64 -13.82
C TRP A 99 1.57 -1.02 -14.35
N GLU A 100 2.32 -1.88 -13.65
CA GLU A 100 3.62 -2.34 -14.12
C GLU A 100 3.52 -3.17 -15.41
N ALA A 101 2.46 -3.96 -15.56
CA ALA A 101 2.22 -4.78 -16.75
C ALA A 101 1.82 -3.95 -17.98
N SER A 102 1.03 -2.88 -17.82
CA SER A 102 0.50 -2.10 -18.94
C SER A 102 1.28 -0.81 -19.23
N LYS A 103 1.81 -0.16 -18.19
CA LYS A 103 2.31 1.22 -18.19
C LYS A 103 1.32 2.23 -18.81
N ALA A 104 0.02 1.93 -18.77
CA ALA A 104 -1.02 2.77 -19.36
C ALA A 104 -1.43 3.91 -18.41
N ASP A 105 -1.72 5.09 -18.97
CA ASP A 105 -2.13 6.27 -18.20
C ASP A 105 -3.40 6.05 -17.35
N GLY A 106 -4.36 5.25 -17.86
CA GLY A 106 -5.58 4.90 -17.13
C GLY A 106 -5.31 4.06 -15.87
N ASP A 107 -4.29 3.20 -15.93
CA ASP A 107 -3.87 2.39 -14.79
C ASP A 107 -3.07 3.23 -13.78
N ALA A 108 -2.41 4.30 -14.23
CA ALA A 108 -1.72 5.23 -13.34
C ALA A 108 -2.70 6.03 -12.44
N GLU A 109 -3.90 6.36 -12.93
CA GLU A 109 -4.94 7.00 -12.09
C GLU A 109 -5.47 6.02 -11.04
N THR A 110 -5.79 4.79 -11.46
CA THR A 110 -6.23 3.71 -10.57
C THR A 110 -5.18 3.43 -9.49
N LEU A 111 -3.91 3.35 -9.87
CA LEU A 111 -2.79 3.17 -8.94
C LEU A 111 -2.71 4.30 -7.92
N ARG A 112 -2.77 5.58 -8.35
CA ARG A 112 -2.71 6.72 -7.42
C ARG A 112 -3.81 6.66 -6.37
N LYS A 113 -5.03 6.30 -6.77
CA LYS A 113 -6.14 6.11 -5.83
C LYS A 113 -5.85 4.97 -4.85
N ALA A 114 -5.44 3.81 -5.34
CA ALA A 114 -5.13 2.66 -4.49
C ALA A 114 -4.00 2.97 -3.48
N LEU A 115 -2.96 3.68 -3.90
CA LEU A 115 -1.86 4.12 -3.02
C LEU A 115 -2.34 5.09 -1.93
N ALA A 116 -3.21 6.05 -2.28
CA ALA A 116 -3.79 6.99 -1.33
C ALA A 116 -4.68 6.26 -0.31
N ASP A 117 -5.53 5.36 -0.78
CA ASP A 117 -6.43 4.55 0.06
C ASP A 117 -5.61 3.65 1.00
N ALA A 118 -4.54 3.01 0.53
CA ALA A 118 -3.62 2.22 1.38
C ALA A 118 -2.97 3.07 2.48
N ARG A 119 -2.48 4.28 2.16
CA ARG A 119 -1.90 5.19 3.18
C ARG A 119 -2.95 5.65 4.20
N ALA A 120 -4.20 5.83 3.80
CA ALA A 120 -5.28 6.18 4.73
C ALA A 120 -5.53 5.08 5.78
N THR A 121 -5.20 3.81 5.47
CA THR A 121 -5.32 2.71 6.45
C THR A 121 -4.31 2.80 7.61
N ASP A 122 -3.19 3.51 7.44
CA ASP A 122 -2.13 3.59 8.46
C ASP A 122 -2.64 4.28 9.76
N SER A 123 -3.56 5.24 9.60
CA SER A 123 -4.18 5.99 10.69
C SER A 123 -5.53 5.42 11.15
N TRP A 124 -6.08 4.42 10.45
CA TRP A 124 -7.38 3.83 10.80
C TRP A 124 -7.36 3.16 12.18
N ARG A 125 -8.43 3.32 12.94
CA ARG A 125 -8.64 2.67 14.24
C ARG A 125 -10.08 2.16 14.34
N PRO A 126 -10.32 0.99 14.96
CA PRO A 126 -11.67 0.53 15.26
C PRO A 126 -12.31 1.44 16.32
N GLU A 127 -13.62 1.62 16.24
CA GLU A 127 -14.39 2.34 17.26
C GLU A 127 -14.34 1.61 18.62
N PRO A 128 -14.42 2.33 19.74
CA PRO A 128 -14.34 1.76 21.10
C PRO A 128 -15.54 0.89 21.48
#